data_AF-A0A6N9A6W0-F1
#
_entry.id   AF-A0A6N9A6W0-F1
#
_cell.length_a   1.000
_cell.length_b   1.000
_cell.length_c   1.000
_cell.angle_alpha   90.00
_cell.angle_beta   90.00
_cell.angle_gamma   90.00
#
_symmetry.space_group_name_H-M   'P 1'
#
loop_
_entity.id
_entity.type
_entity.pdbx_description
1 polymer ?
#
loop_
_entity_poly.entity_id
_entity_poly.type
_entity_poly.pdbx_seq_one_letter_code
_entity_poly.pdbx_strand_id
1 'polypeptide(L)'
;GGERQAGSRGAGAGRPRLSYAQRRRLEERAGELAARIEAAEARVAEIEAVFGDPAFYLGASPEEVRRLEEERAGLVEEVAALMGEWEGVEGELDSAY
;
A
#
# COMPACT_ATOMS: atom_id res chain seq x y z
N GLY A 1 -48.90 23.55 -32.27
CA GLY A 1 -48.12 22.33 -32.57
C GLY A 1 -46.74 22.74 -33.03
N GLY A 2 -45.63 22.17 -32.57
CA GLY A 2 -45.42 21.15 -31.55
C GLY A 2 -43.94 21.19 -31.17
N GLU A 3 -43.66 21.13 -29.87
CA GLU A 3 -42.31 20.92 -29.33
C GLU A 3 -41.79 19.57 -29.81
N ARG A 4 -40.53 19.51 -30.27
CA ARG A 4 -39.71 18.30 -30.17
C ARG A 4 -38.27 18.69 -29.87
N GLN A 5 -38.01 18.81 -28.58
CA GLN A 5 -36.73 18.58 -27.96
C GLN A 5 -36.29 17.15 -28.28
N ALA A 6 -35.24 16.98 -29.08
CA ALA A 6 -34.65 15.66 -29.31
C ALA A 6 -33.73 15.35 -28.13
N GLY A 7 -34.28 14.55 -27.20
CA GLY A 7 -33.63 14.15 -25.97
C GLY A 7 -32.34 13.37 -26.19
N SER A 8 -31.37 13.69 -25.34
CA SER A 8 -30.23 12.86 -24.98
C SER A 8 -30.69 11.43 -24.65
N ARG A 9 -30.25 10.45 -25.44
CA ARG A 9 -30.26 9.02 -25.08
C ARG A 9 -28.93 8.79 -24.36
N GLY A 10 -28.89 8.55 -23.04
CA GLY A 10 -29.12 7.25 -22.42
C GLY A 10 -28.07 6.24 -22.90
N ALA A 11 -27.17 5.67 -22.11
CA ALA A 11 -27.21 5.35 -20.69
C ALA A 11 -25.78 5.30 -20.12
N GLY A 12 -25.62 5.74 -18.87
CA GLY A 12 -24.41 5.46 -18.10
C GLY A 12 -24.25 3.95 -17.96
N ALA A 13 -23.23 3.39 -18.61
CA ALA A 13 -22.76 2.05 -18.30
C ALA A 13 -22.17 2.12 -16.89
N GLY A 14 -22.98 1.78 -15.88
CA GLY A 14 -22.50 1.60 -14.52
C GLY A 14 -21.35 0.61 -14.52
N ARG A 15 -20.27 0.92 -13.79
CA ARG A 15 -19.14 0.01 -13.65
C ARG A 15 -19.65 -1.37 -13.22
N PRO A 16 -19.18 -2.47 -13.84
CA PRO A 16 -19.63 -3.80 -13.46
C PRO A 16 -19.27 -4.07 -12.00
N ARG A 17 -20.25 -4.48 -11.20
CA ARG A 17 -20.03 -4.87 -9.80
C ARG A 17 -19.13 -6.10 -9.74
N LEU A 18 -18.17 -6.10 -8.81
CA LEU A 18 -17.31 -7.26 -8.57
C LEU A 18 -18.13 -8.48 -8.13
N SER A 19 -17.73 -9.67 -8.57
CA SER A 19 -18.27 -10.91 -8.02
C SER A 19 -17.81 -11.11 -6.57
N TYR A 20 -18.54 -11.94 -5.81
CA TYR A 20 -18.16 -12.29 -4.44
C TYR A 20 -16.74 -12.84 -4.34
N ALA A 21 -16.35 -13.73 -5.27
CA ALA A 21 -15.02 -14.33 -5.29
C ALA A 21 -13.91 -13.31 -5.59
N GLN A 22 -14.18 -12.32 -6.46
CA GLN A 22 -13.23 -11.23 -6.73
C GLN A 22 -13.07 -10.33 -5.51
N ARG A 23 -14.18 -9.92 -4.88
CA ARG A 23 -14.14 -9.10 -3.67
C ARG A 23 -13.36 -9.77 -2.54
N ARG A 24 -13.63 -11.06 -2.28
CA ARG A 24 -12.90 -11.84 -1.28
C ARG A 24 -11.39 -11.88 -1.52
N ARG A 25 -10.97 -12.05 -2.77
CA ARG A 25 -9.54 -12.05 -3.12
C ARG A 25 -8.88 -10.68 -2.90
N LEU A 26 -9.58 -9.59 -3.20
CA LEU A 26 -9.08 -8.24 -2.95
C LEU A 26 -9.00 -7.95 -1.44
N GLU A 27 -10.01 -8.34 -0.65
CA GLU A 27 -9.98 -8.23 0.82
C GLU A 27 -8.80 -9.01 1.43
N GLU A 28 -8.56 -10.24 0.96
CA GLU A 28 -7.42 -11.06 1.38
C GLU A 28 -6.10 -10.41 0.99
N ARG A 29 -6.00 -9.87 -0.24
CA ARG A 29 -4.80 -9.16 -0.70
C ARG A 29 -4.54 -7.89 0.10
N ALA A 30 -5.56 -7.09 0.41
CA ALA A 30 -5.43 -5.90 1.23
C ALA A 30 -4.90 -6.25 2.63
N GLY A 31 -5.42 -7.33 3.23
CA GLY A 31 -4.92 -7.82 4.52
C GLY A 31 -3.47 -8.29 4.47
N GLU A 32 -3.07 -9.02 3.42
CA GLU A 32 -1.67 -9.42 3.21
C GLU A 32 -0.73 -8.23 3.07
N LEU A 33 -1.14 -7.22 2.30
CA LEU A 33 -0.35 -6.00 2.08
C LEU A 33 -0.20 -5.21 3.37
N ALA A 34 -1.28 -5.01 4.12
CA ALA A 34 -1.26 -4.34 5.42
C ALA A 34 -0.30 -5.04 6.40
N ALA A 35 -0.36 -6.38 6.51
CA ALA A 35 0.54 -7.14 7.37
C ALA A 35 2.02 -6.99 6.97
N ARG A 36 2.31 -6.90 5.66
CA ARG A 36 3.67 -6.66 5.16
C ARG A 36 4.16 -5.24 5.44
N ILE A 37 3.29 -4.25 5.29
CA ILE A 37 3.58 -2.84 5.65
C ILE A 37 3.95 -2.77 7.13
N GLU A 38 3.10 -3.30 8.01
CA GLU A 38 3.33 -3.30 9.46
C GLU A 38 4.67 -3.97 9.82
N ALA A 39 5.00 -5.10 9.19
CA ALA A 39 6.27 -5.79 9.42
C ALA A 39 7.49 -4.97 8.96
N ALA A 40 7.39 -4.33 7.79
CA ALA A 40 8.47 -3.50 7.26
C ALA A 40 8.66 -2.23 8.10
N GLU A 41 7.58 -1.57 8.51
CA GLU A 41 7.60 -0.41 9.40
C GLU A 41 8.18 -0.76 10.78
N ALA A 42 7.79 -1.90 11.36
CA ALA A 42 8.35 -2.38 12.61
C ALA A 42 9.87 -2.57 12.50
N ARG A 43 10.34 -3.14 11.39
CA ARG A 43 11.77 -3.34 11.17
C ARG A 43 12.53 -2.02 10.99
N VAL A 44 11.95 -1.04 10.30
CA VAL A 44 12.52 0.32 10.22
C VAL A 44 12.66 0.93 11.61
N ALA A 45 11.62 0.84 12.44
CA ALA A 45 11.64 1.38 13.80
C ALA A 45 12.69 0.70 14.68
N GLU A 46 12.89 -0.61 14.55
CA GLU A 46 13.98 -1.33 15.23
C GLU A 46 15.36 -0.79 14.83
N ILE A 47 15.60 -0.58 13.53
CA ILE A 47 16.87 -0.05 13.03
C ILE A 47 17.09 1.38 13.51
N GLU A 48 16.04 2.21 13.49
CA GLU A 48 16.10 3.58 14.00
C GLU A 48 16.39 3.63 15.50
N ALA A 49 15.84 2.70 16.29
CA ALA A 49 16.15 2.58 17.71
C ALA A 49 17.63 2.21 17.93
N VAL A 50 18.20 1.32 17.10
CA VAL A 50 19.63 0.98 17.14
C VAL A 50 20.50 2.20 16.82
N PHE A 51 20.18 2.94 15.76
CA PHE A 51 20.92 4.17 15.40
C PHE A 51 20.72 5.31 16.41
N GLY A 52 19.62 5.31 17.16
CA GLY A 52 19.37 6.27 18.23
C GLY A 52 20.24 6.03 19.49
N ASP A 53 20.86 4.86 19.64
CA ASP A 53 21.72 4.52 20.78
C ASP A 53 23.20 4.88 20.49
N PRO A 54 23.80 5.86 21.18
CA PRO A 54 25.23 6.18 21.01
C PRO A 54 26.17 5.02 21.31
N ALA A 55 25.76 4.07 22.16
CA ALA A 55 26.59 2.91 22.51
C ALA A 55 26.79 1.94 21.34
N PHE A 56 25.86 1.90 20.37
CA PHE A 56 25.99 1.10 19.16
C PHE A 56 27.28 1.43 18.41
N TYR A 57 27.59 2.72 18.25
CA TYR A 57 28.76 3.20 17.51
C TYR A 57 30.10 2.94 18.22
N LEU A 58 30.09 2.54 19.49
CA LEU A 58 31.32 2.17 20.21
C LEU A 58 31.86 0.80 19.77
N GLY A 59 31.00 -0.07 19.22
CA GLY A 59 31.35 -1.43 18.80
C GLY A 59 31.01 -1.77 17.35
N ALA A 60 30.15 -1.00 16.69
CA ALA A 60 29.73 -1.25 15.31
C ALA A 60 30.89 -1.07 14.32
N SER A 61 31.00 -2.00 13.36
CA SER A 61 31.92 -1.82 12.23
C SER A 61 31.29 -0.93 11.15
N PRO A 62 32.09 -0.27 10.29
CA PRO A 62 31.56 0.48 9.15
C PRO A 62 30.65 -0.35 8.24
N GLU A 63 30.95 -1.64 8.07
CA GLU A 63 30.14 -2.57 7.29
C GLU A 63 28.79 -2.86 7.95
N GLU A 64 28.75 -2.98 9.29
CA GLU A 64 27.51 -3.18 10.03
C GLU A 64 26.59 -1.96 9.94
N VAL A 65 27.15 -0.76 10.13
CA VAL A 65 26.42 0.50 9.96
C VAL A 65 25.84 0.59 8.55
N ARG A 66 26.68 0.39 7.53
CA ARG A 66 26.26 0.44 6.12
C ARG A 66 25.16 -0.58 5.81
N ARG A 67 25.28 -1.81 6.32
CA ARG A 67 24.26 -2.85 6.11
C ARG A 67 22.90 -2.42 6.68
N LEU A 68 22.87 -1.85 7.88
CA LEU A 68 21.63 -1.39 8.50
C LEU A 68 21.06 -0.16 7.80
N GLU A 69 21.91 0.73 7.27
CA GLU A 69 21.47 1.86 6.44
C GLU A 69 20.83 1.38 5.13
N GLU A 70 21.47 0.43 4.43
CA GLU A 70 20.96 -0.17 3.21
C GLU A 70 19.64 -0.93 3.46
N GLU A 71 19.56 -1.68 4.56
CA GLU A 71 18.35 -2.37 4.99
C GLU A 71 17.21 -1.38 5.26
N ARG A 72 17.46 -0.32 6.06
CA ARG A 72 16.46 0.71 6.35
C ARG A 72 15.99 1.42 5.08
N ALA A 73 16.91 1.78 4.18
CA ALA A 73 16.57 2.45 2.93
C ALA A 73 15.67 1.55 2.05
N GLY A 74 16.04 0.27 1.90
CA GLY A 74 15.25 -0.70 1.16
C GLY A 74 13.85 -0.92 1.75
N LEU A 75 13.74 -0.98 3.08
CA LEU A 75 12.45 -1.14 3.76
C LEU A 75 11.55 0.09 3.59
N VAL A 76 12.10 1.31 3.63
CA VAL A 76 11.32 2.54 3.39
C VAL A 76 10.78 2.56 1.96
N GLU A 77 11.59 2.16 0.98
CA GLU A 77 11.13 2.01 -0.41
C GLU A 77 10.07 0.91 -0.55
N GLU A 78 10.23 -0.23 0.15
CA GLU A 78 9.24 -1.31 0.18
C GLU A 78 7.91 -0.85 0.79
N VAL A 79 7.93 -0.15 1.93
CA VAL A 79 6.71 0.40 2.55
C VAL A 79 5.97 1.32 1.58
N ALA A 80 6.68 2.23 0.91
CA ALA A 80 6.06 3.13 -0.07
C ALA A 80 5.43 2.37 -1.25
N ALA A 81 6.09 1.33 -1.75
CA ALA A 81 5.56 0.49 -2.83
C ALA A 81 4.34 -0.31 -2.38
N LEU A 82 4.38 -0.91 -1.18
CA LEU A 82 3.28 -1.68 -0.62
C LEU A 82 2.07 -0.82 -0.32
N MET A 83 2.27 0.39 0.21
CA MET A 83 1.19 1.37 0.43
C MET A 83 0.50 1.72 -0.88
N GLY A 84 1.27 1.98 -1.95
CA GLY A 84 0.68 2.24 -3.27
C GLY A 84 -0.11 1.04 -3.83
N GLU A 85 0.36 -0.19 -3.60
CA GLU A 85 -0.39 -1.39 -3.98
C GLU A 85 -1.68 -1.54 -3.15
N TRP A 86 -1.60 -1.32 -1.84
CA TRP A 86 -2.73 -1.41 -0.93
C TRP A 86 -3.80 -0.37 -1.27
N GLU A 87 -3.42 0.89 -1.51
CA GLU A 87 -4.33 1.95 -1.98
C GLU A 87 -5.02 1.57 -3.30
N GLY A 88 -4.31 0.91 -4.22
CA GLY A 88 -4.89 0.40 -5.46
C GLY A 88 -5.96 -0.66 -5.21
N VAL A 89 -5.67 -1.64 -4.34
CA VAL A 89 -6.61 -2.72 -3.97
C VAL A 89 -7.84 -2.16 -3.25
N GLU A 90 -7.65 -1.26 -2.29
CA GLU A 90 -8.75 -0.60 -1.57
C GLU A 90 -9.58 0.29 -2.50
N GLY A 91 -8.96 0.98 -3.45
CA GLY A 91 -9.66 1.74 -4.48
C GLY A 91 -10.55 0.86 -5.38
N GLU A 92 -10.08 -0.34 -5.73
CA GLU A 92 -10.89 -1.32 -6.47
C GLU A 92 -12.08 -1.81 -5.62
N LEU A 93 -11.86 -2.10 -4.34
CA LEU A 93 -12.91 -2.49 -3.39
C LEU A 93 -13.98 -1.41 -3.21
N ASP A 94 -13.58 -0.16 -3.01
CA ASP A 94 -14.49 0.98 -2.82
C ASP A 94 -15.34 1.22 -4.07
N SER A 95 -14.74 1.11 -5.25
CA SER A 95 -15.45 1.29 -6.53
C SER A 95 -16.53 0.23 -6.82
N ALA A 96 -16.57 -0.85 -6.03
CA ALA A 96 -17.51 -1.96 -6.16
C ALA A 96 -18.76 -1.86 -5.27
N TYR A 97 -18.77 -0.94 -4.30
CA TYR A 97 -19.92 -0.67 -3.43
C TYR A 97 -20.96 0.22 -4.14
#